data_AF-A0A956AGN4-F1
#
_entry.id   AF-A0A956AGN4-F1
#
_cell.length_a   1.000
_cell.length_b   1.000
_cell.length_c   1.000
_cell.angle_alpha   90.00
_cell.angle_beta   90.00
_cell.angle_gamma   90.00
#
_symmetry.space_group_name_H-M   'P 1'
#
loop_
_entity.id
_entity.type
_entity.pdbx_description
1 polymer ?
#
loop_
_entity_poly.entity_id
_entity_poly.type
_entity_poly.pdbx_seq_one_letter_code
_entity_poly.pdbx_strand_id
1 'polypeptide(L)'
;DRDGNCPGNVSDSDDDNDGIEDSTDNCRLLANPDQADNDGDGLGDACDDDDDNDGILDVDDNCQFDANPDQEDGDGDGLGDVCDDDDDADGVGDVADNCPLVANADQRDTFGIGIGDACFQGTCNVLLVAKGLTAIDVIRVVQEVTGLGAKDAKTLVDSAPSLIGELLDLQTAGTTALRLEAAGATVELDCTP
;
A
#
# COMPACT_ATOMS: atom_id res chain seq x y z
N ASP A 1 35.65 1.88 37.91
CA ASP A 1 36.25 2.19 39.24
C ASP A 1 35.15 2.76 40.17
N ARG A 2 35.23 3.94 40.78
CA ARG A 2 34.09 4.69 41.35
C ARG A 2 34.20 6.14 40.88
N ASP A 3 33.47 6.44 39.80
CA ASP A 3 32.70 7.68 39.59
C ASP A 3 33.29 8.95 38.92
N GLY A 4 34.31 8.91 38.05
CA GLY A 4 34.90 10.19 37.63
C GLY A 4 35.62 10.36 36.28
N ASN A 5 35.05 9.86 35.18
CA ASN A 5 35.24 10.35 33.79
C ASN A 5 36.70 10.52 33.31
N CYS A 6 37.23 9.50 32.63
CA CYS A 6 38.27 9.68 31.62
C CYS A 6 38.11 8.59 30.54
N PRO A 7 37.82 8.93 29.28
CA PRO A 7 37.66 7.93 28.22
C PRO A 7 39.01 7.24 27.96
N GLY A 8 39.04 5.90 28.03
CA GLY A 8 40.16 5.07 27.59
C GLY A 8 41.19 4.65 28.66
N ASN A 9 40.77 4.29 29.87
CA ASN A 9 41.66 3.58 30.79
C ASN A 9 41.45 2.06 30.67
N VAL A 10 42.50 1.33 30.28
CA VAL A 10 42.59 -0.15 30.17
C VAL A 10 42.32 -0.95 31.47
N SER A 11 41.75 -0.33 32.50
CA SER A 11 41.41 -0.93 33.79
C SER A 11 39.95 -0.70 34.20
N ASP A 12 39.17 0.05 33.42
CA ASP A 12 37.71 0.00 33.50
C ASP A 12 37.21 -1.13 32.60
N SER A 13 36.08 -1.72 32.97
CA SER A 13 35.46 -2.82 32.21
C SER A 13 34.10 -2.44 31.64
N ASP A 14 33.71 -1.19 31.82
CA ASP A 14 32.44 -0.56 31.47
C ASP A 14 32.76 0.95 31.35
N ASP A 15 33.31 1.33 30.20
CA ASP A 15 33.92 2.63 29.94
C ASP A 15 32.88 3.78 29.97
N ASP A 16 31.61 3.50 29.67
CA ASP A 16 30.52 4.48 29.63
C ASP A 16 29.50 4.36 30.78
N ASN A 17 29.64 3.33 31.61
CA ASN A 17 28.86 3.07 32.83
C ASN A 17 27.36 2.85 32.56
N ASP A 18 27.03 2.19 31.47
CA ASP A 18 25.66 1.84 31.10
C ASP A 18 25.17 0.52 31.73
N GLY A 19 26.12 -0.25 32.30
CA GLY A 19 25.87 -1.53 32.97
C GLY A 19 26.17 -2.77 32.13
N ILE A 20 26.67 -2.59 30.91
CA ILE A 20 27.18 -3.63 30.02
C ILE A 20 28.72 -3.58 30.03
N GLU A 21 29.38 -4.74 30.04
CA GLU A 21 30.85 -4.76 30.01
C GLU A 21 31.38 -4.47 28.60
N ASP A 22 32.48 -3.73 28.47
CA ASP A 22 33.10 -3.32 27.18
C ASP A 22 33.28 -4.47 26.16
N SER A 23 33.43 -5.71 26.65
CA SER A 23 33.66 -6.89 25.81
C SER A 23 32.40 -7.44 25.13
N THR A 24 31.23 -6.99 25.58
CA THR A 24 29.91 -7.38 25.09
C THR A 24 29.05 -6.17 24.71
N ASP A 25 29.54 -4.97 24.95
CA ASP A 25 28.91 -3.70 24.64
C ASP A 25 29.04 -3.36 23.15
N ASN A 26 27.92 -3.24 22.45
CA ASN A 26 27.85 -2.85 21.04
C ASN A 26 28.16 -1.35 20.82
N CYS A 27 28.13 -0.53 21.87
CA CYS A 27 28.51 0.88 21.87
C CYS A 27 29.44 1.27 23.02
N ARG A 28 30.55 0.55 23.18
CA ARG A 28 31.66 0.72 24.16
C ARG A 28 31.96 2.09 24.79
N LEU A 29 31.64 3.22 24.17
CA LEU A 29 31.93 4.56 24.65
C LEU A 29 30.69 5.45 24.80
N LEU A 30 29.49 4.92 24.56
CA LEU A 30 28.24 5.65 24.55
C LEU A 30 27.12 4.79 25.14
N ALA A 31 26.71 5.17 26.35
CA ALA A 31 25.80 4.38 27.14
C ALA A 31 24.47 4.06 26.44
N ASN A 32 24.20 2.77 26.25
CA ASN A 32 22.98 2.21 25.68
C ASN A 32 22.60 0.88 26.39
N PRO A 33 22.06 0.95 27.62
CA PRO A 33 21.83 -0.24 28.44
C PRO A 33 20.87 -1.29 27.86
N ASP A 34 20.08 -0.92 26.86
CA ASP A 34 19.19 -1.80 26.12
C ASP A 34 19.88 -2.56 24.98
N GLN A 35 21.06 -2.10 24.55
CA GLN A 35 21.89 -2.71 23.51
C GLN A 35 21.08 -2.96 22.23
N ALA A 36 20.26 -1.97 21.87
CA ALA A 36 19.57 -1.96 20.59
C ALA A 36 20.60 -2.00 19.45
N ASP A 37 20.27 -2.75 18.40
CA ASP A 37 21.08 -3.13 17.24
C ASP A 37 20.07 -3.56 16.17
N ASN A 38 19.43 -2.58 15.55
CA ASN A 38 18.22 -2.75 14.75
C ASN A 38 18.49 -3.56 13.47
N ASP A 39 19.64 -3.36 12.83
CA ASP A 39 20.07 -4.08 11.63
C ASP A 39 20.84 -5.38 11.90
N GLY A 40 21.32 -5.60 13.13
CA GLY A 40 22.07 -6.78 13.53
C GLY A 40 23.50 -6.82 12.99
N ASP A 41 24.11 -5.69 12.68
CA ASP A 41 25.49 -5.59 12.18
C ASP A 41 26.55 -5.67 13.31
N GLY A 42 26.10 -5.44 14.55
CA GLY A 42 26.88 -5.52 15.78
C GLY A 42 27.44 -4.19 16.27
N LEU A 43 27.20 -3.07 15.58
CA LEU A 43 27.15 -1.74 16.15
C LEU A 43 25.78 -1.53 16.80
N GLY A 44 25.71 -0.76 17.88
CA GLY A 44 24.41 -0.47 18.49
C GLY A 44 23.84 0.83 17.96
N ASP A 45 22.51 0.97 17.97
CA ASP A 45 21.78 2.13 17.44
C ASP A 45 22.28 3.48 18.02
N ALA A 46 22.84 3.45 19.23
CA ALA A 46 23.38 4.66 19.84
C ALA A 46 24.65 5.19 19.12
N CYS A 47 25.43 4.30 18.53
CA CYS A 47 26.75 4.58 17.96
C CYS A 47 26.91 4.13 16.49
N ASP A 48 25.83 3.63 15.88
CA ASP A 48 25.69 3.55 14.44
C ASP A 48 25.22 4.91 13.87
N ASP A 49 25.53 5.18 12.61
CA ASP A 49 25.04 6.36 11.89
C ASP A 49 23.97 5.98 10.83
N ASP A 50 23.65 4.68 10.68
CA ASP A 50 22.72 4.06 9.73
C ASP A 50 22.07 2.81 10.39
N ASP A 51 21.06 3.04 11.24
CA ASP A 51 20.48 2.05 12.16
C ASP A 51 19.73 0.89 11.47
N ASP A 52 19.41 0.98 10.18
CA ASP A 52 18.71 -0.05 9.41
C ASP A 52 19.49 -0.58 8.20
N ASN A 53 20.69 -0.02 7.96
CA ASN A 53 21.65 -0.41 6.94
C ASN A 53 21.07 -0.32 5.50
N ASP A 54 20.17 0.65 5.26
CA ASP A 54 19.55 0.88 3.97
C ASP A 54 20.41 1.77 3.03
N GLY A 55 21.41 2.43 3.60
CA GLY A 55 22.39 3.29 2.93
C GLY A 55 22.08 4.79 3.01
N ILE A 56 21.03 5.19 3.72
CA ILE A 56 20.73 6.55 4.16
C ILE A 56 21.21 6.70 5.62
N LEU A 57 21.75 7.87 5.97
CA LEU A 57 22.18 8.10 7.35
C LEU A 57 20.98 8.53 8.18
N ASP A 58 20.90 8.11 9.45
CA ASP A 58 19.82 8.45 10.40
C ASP A 58 19.39 9.92 10.38
N VAL A 59 20.34 10.83 10.21
CA VAL A 59 20.10 12.28 10.22
C VAL A 59 19.34 12.81 9.00
N ASP A 60 19.36 12.04 7.92
CA ASP A 60 18.72 12.33 6.63
C ASP A 60 17.62 11.29 6.31
N ASP A 61 17.35 10.33 7.20
CA ASP A 61 16.41 9.22 7.02
C ASP A 61 15.01 9.55 7.55
N ASN A 62 13.98 9.36 6.73
CA ASN A 62 12.59 9.52 7.13
C ASN A 62 12.01 8.30 7.86
N CYS A 63 12.72 7.17 7.91
CA CYS A 63 12.42 5.96 8.66
C CYS A 63 13.66 5.31 9.27
N GLN A 64 14.37 6.02 10.16
CA GLN A 64 15.61 5.60 10.84
C GLN A 64 15.76 4.09 11.20
N PHE A 65 14.68 3.38 11.52
CA PHE A 65 14.73 1.98 11.97
C PHE A 65 14.11 0.99 10.98
N ASP A 66 13.60 1.43 9.83
CA ASP A 66 12.87 0.59 8.88
C ASP A 66 13.34 0.85 7.44
N ALA A 67 14.28 0.02 6.98
CA ALA A 67 14.99 0.20 5.71
C ALA A 67 14.08 0.55 4.51
N ASN A 68 14.29 1.75 3.98
CA ASN A 68 13.54 2.32 2.85
C ASN A 68 14.45 3.20 1.95
N PRO A 69 15.38 2.60 1.16
CA PRO A 69 16.41 3.34 0.44
C PRO A 69 15.91 4.37 -0.59
N ASP A 70 14.64 4.24 -1.01
CA ASP A 70 13.99 5.12 -1.97
C ASP A 70 13.32 6.34 -1.29
N GLN A 71 13.20 6.34 0.05
CA GLN A 71 12.75 7.44 0.91
C GLN A 71 11.42 8.05 0.44
N GLU A 72 10.46 7.19 0.06
CA GLU A 72 9.10 7.62 -0.22
C GLU A 72 8.45 8.25 1.03
N ASP A 73 7.69 9.32 0.79
CA ASP A 73 6.97 10.15 1.76
C ASP A 73 5.78 10.77 0.99
N GLY A 74 4.68 10.04 0.96
CA GLY A 74 3.52 10.25 0.09
C GLY A 74 2.78 11.56 0.38
N ASP A 75 2.71 11.94 1.66
CA ASP A 75 2.00 13.11 2.15
C ASP A 75 2.92 14.32 2.45
N GLY A 76 4.22 14.09 2.59
CA GLY A 76 5.23 15.10 2.83
C GLY A 76 5.32 15.56 4.28
N ASP A 77 4.93 14.73 5.26
CA ASP A 77 4.98 15.07 6.68
C ASP A 77 6.36 14.86 7.33
N GLY A 78 7.23 14.11 6.64
CA GLY A 78 8.60 13.81 7.04
C GLY A 78 8.80 12.46 7.70
N LEU A 79 7.75 11.65 7.90
CA LEU A 79 7.83 10.21 8.07
C LEU A 79 7.79 9.54 6.70
N GLY A 80 8.53 8.45 6.51
CA GLY A 80 8.47 7.71 5.25
C GLY A 80 7.31 6.71 5.22
N ASP A 81 6.84 6.37 4.02
CA ASP A 81 5.72 5.44 3.79
C ASP A 81 5.92 4.06 4.47
N VAL A 82 7.15 3.70 4.83
CA VAL A 82 7.45 2.42 5.50
C VAL A 82 7.16 2.47 7.01
N CYS A 83 7.24 3.66 7.62
CA CYS A 83 7.10 3.88 9.06
C CYS A 83 5.99 4.90 9.42
N ASP A 84 5.21 5.35 8.44
CA ASP A 84 3.94 6.05 8.64
C ASP A 84 2.78 5.04 8.78
N ASP A 85 1.71 5.46 9.45
CA ASP A 85 0.45 4.71 9.58
C ASP A 85 -0.65 5.23 8.62
N ASP A 86 -0.43 6.36 7.92
CA ASP A 86 -1.37 7.05 7.01
C ASP A 86 -0.62 7.80 5.87
N ASP A 87 -0.09 7.05 4.89
CA ASP A 87 0.87 7.51 3.86
C ASP A 87 0.37 8.66 2.94
N ASP A 88 -0.93 8.96 2.94
CA ASP A 88 -1.53 10.03 2.14
C ASP A 88 -2.29 11.11 2.93
N ALA A 89 -2.28 10.98 4.27
CA ALA A 89 -2.93 11.85 5.24
C ALA A 89 -4.39 12.21 4.91
N ASP A 90 -5.15 11.26 4.37
CA ASP A 90 -6.58 11.45 4.16
C ASP A 90 -7.42 11.24 5.44
N GLY A 91 -6.80 10.67 6.48
CA GLY A 91 -7.41 10.36 7.77
C GLY A 91 -7.91 8.92 7.90
N VAL A 92 -7.54 8.04 6.97
CA VAL A 92 -7.79 6.59 7.00
C VAL A 92 -6.45 5.87 6.91
N GLY A 93 -5.94 5.37 8.04
CA GLY A 93 -4.64 4.69 8.03
C GLY A 93 -4.57 3.46 7.11
N ASP A 94 -3.36 3.14 6.63
CA ASP A 94 -3.10 2.31 5.43
C ASP A 94 -3.74 0.93 5.47
N VAL A 95 -3.82 0.33 6.66
CA VAL A 95 -4.44 -1.00 6.85
C VAL A 95 -5.92 -1.00 6.48
N ALA A 96 -6.60 0.14 6.64
CA ALA A 96 -8.00 0.32 6.31
C ALA A 96 -8.22 1.06 4.99
N ASP A 97 -7.16 1.62 4.40
CA ASP A 97 -7.23 2.40 3.18
C ASP A 97 -7.25 1.52 1.93
N ASN A 98 -8.24 1.72 1.05
CA ASN A 98 -8.31 1.06 -0.24
C ASN A 98 -7.49 1.74 -1.35
N CYS A 99 -6.82 2.84 -1.03
CA CYS A 99 -5.89 3.63 -1.83
C CYS A 99 -4.78 4.27 -0.95
N PRO A 100 -3.91 3.49 -0.28
CA PRO A 100 -2.98 4.02 0.74
C PRO A 100 -2.10 5.21 0.33
N LEU A 101 -1.79 5.35 -0.97
CA LEU A 101 -0.93 6.42 -1.49
C LEU A 101 -1.71 7.53 -2.22
N VAL A 102 -3.04 7.55 -2.16
CA VAL A 102 -3.89 8.48 -2.92
C VAL A 102 -5.12 8.89 -2.13
N ALA A 103 -5.02 10.07 -1.51
CA ALA A 103 -6.04 10.58 -0.60
C ALA A 103 -7.47 10.46 -1.12
N ASN A 104 -8.29 9.70 -0.41
CA ASN A 104 -9.66 9.36 -0.76
C ASN A 104 -10.56 9.08 0.46
N ALA A 105 -10.56 9.95 1.47
CA ALA A 105 -11.27 9.82 2.76
C ALA A 105 -12.74 9.34 2.74
N ASP A 106 -13.43 9.36 1.59
CA ASP A 106 -14.75 8.73 1.43
C ASP A 106 -14.70 7.20 1.24
N GLN A 107 -13.50 6.63 1.09
CA GLN A 107 -13.17 5.22 0.91
C GLN A 107 -14.08 4.56 -0.13
N ARG A 108 -14.44 5.32 -1.17
CA ARG A 108 -15.37 4.85 -2.18
C ARG A 108 -14.74 3.72 -2.98
N ASP A 109 -15.24 2.53 -2.73
CA ASP A 109 -15.04 1.35 -3.56
C ASP A 109 -16.40 0.96 -4.13
N THR A 110 -16.73 1.46 -5.32
CA THR A 110 -18.06 1.24 -5.90
C THR A 110 -18.31 -0.26 -6.20
N PHE A 111 -17.26 -1.09 -6.24
CA PHE A 111 -17.34 -2.48 -6.70
C PHE A 111 -17.00 -3.53 -5.64
N GLY A 112 -16.54 -3.13 -4.47
CA GLY A 112 -16.16 -4.04 -3.40
C GLY A 112 -14.97 -4.93 -3.78
N ILE A 113 -14.07 -4.44 -4.65
CA ILE A 113 -12.88 -5.18 -5.09
C ILE A 113 -11.67 -4.91 -4.20
N GLY A 114 -11.80 -4.02 -3.22
CA GLY A 114 -10.73 -3.67 -2.27
C GLY A 114 -9.71 -2.66 -2.82
N ILE A 115 -9.92 -2.14 -4.03
CA ILE A 115 -9.16 -1.01 -4.60
C ILE A 115 -10.15 0.14 -4.75
N GLY A 116 -9.83 1.29 -4.16
CA GLY A 116 -10.70 2.45 -4.21
C GLY A 116 -10.81 3.06 -5.60
N ASP A 117 -11.92 3.76 -5.83
CA ASP A 117 -12.20 4.46 -7.08
C ASP A 117 -11.13 5.53 -7.41
N ALA A 118 -10.42 6.05 -6.40
CA ALA A 118 -9.43 7.13 -6.54
C ALA A 118 -8.08 6.66 -7.13
N CYS A 119 -7.63 5.47 -6.74
CA CYS A 119 -6.33 4.91 -7.12
C CYS A 119 -6.43 3.78 -8.15
N PHE A 120 -7.64 3.40 -8.56
CA PHE A 120 -7.79 2.38 -9.59
C PHE A 120 -7.20 2.85 -10.92
N GLN A 121 -6.10 2.21 -11.31
CA GLN A 121 -5.49 2.35 -12.64
C GLN A 121 -5.64 1.01 -13.34
N GLY A 122 -6.53 0.92 -14.32
CA GLY A 122 -6.76 -0.32 -15.02
C GLY A 122 -8.02 -0.30 -15.87
N THR A 123 -8.41 -1.49 -16.30
CA THR A 123 -9.69 -1.68 -17.00
C THR A 123 -10.42 -2.89 -16.46
N CYS A 124 -11.73 -2.89 -16.62
CA CYS A 124 -12.60 -3.97 -16.19
C CYS A 124 -13.39 -4.53 -17.35
N ASN A 125 -13.54 -5.84 -17.33
CA ASN A 125 -14.50 -6.57 -18.12
C ASN A 125 -15.78 -6.76 -17.29
N VAL A 126 -16.94 -6.64 -17.94
CA VAL A 126 -18.23 -6.91 -17.30
C VAL A 126 -18.72 -8.29 -17.74
N LEU A 127 -18.77 -9.23 -16.81
CA LEU A 127 -19.13 -10.62 -17.08
C LEU A 127 -20.55 -10.93 -16.59
N LEU A 128 -21.34 -11.65 -17.38
CA LEU A 128 -22.65 -12.16 -17.00
C LEU A 128 -22.51 -13.54 -16.37
N VAL A 129 -22.86 -13.65 -15.08
CA VAL A 129 -22.68 -14.87 -14.27
C VAL A 129 -23.96 -15.69 -14.20
N ALA A 130 -25.14 -15.03 -14.17
CA ALA A 130 -26.43 -15.72 -14.18
C ALA A 130 -27.42 -15.11 -15.17
N LYS A 131 -28.08 -15.99 -15.93
CA LYS A 131 -29.07 -15.59 -16.95
C LYS A 131 -30.47 -15.47 -16.33
N GLY A 132 -30.83 -14.24 -15.95
CA GLY A 132 -32.22 -13.82 -15.66
C GLY A 132 -32.87 -13.03 -16.80
N LEU A 133 -32.08 -12.65 -17.81
CA LEU A 133 -32.46 -11.77 -18.92
C LEU A 133 -32.64 -12.55 -20.23
N THR A 134 -33.53 -12.07 -21.09
CA THR A 134 -33.58 -12.56 -22.48
C THR A 134 -32.40 -12.01 -23.28
N ALA A 135 -32.04 -12.67 -24.39
CA ALA A 135 -30.98 -12.16 -25.27
C ALA A 135 -31.26 -10.73 -25.78
N ILE A 136 -32.53 -10.36 -25.95
CA ILE A 136 -32.93 -9.01 -26.36
C ILE A 136 -32.66 -7.99 -25.24
N ASP A 137 -32.90 -8.37 -23.98
CA ASP A 137 -32.65 -7.49 -22.84
C ASP A 137 -31.15 -7.22 -22.69
N VAL A 138 -30.32 -8.27 -22.82
CA VAL A 138 -28.85 -8.13 -22.78
C VAL A 138 -28.36 -7.21 -23.90
N ILE A 139 -28.83 -7.40 -25.14
CA ILE A 139 -28.44 -6.54 -26.27
C ILE A 139 -28.83 -5.08 -26.01
N ARG A 140 -30.04 -4.82 -25.48
CA ARG A 140 -30.46 -3.44 -25.20
C ARG A 140 -29.55 -2.77 -24.16
N VAL A 141 -29.18 -3.48 -23.10
CA VAL A 141 -28.28 -2.91 -22.08
C VAL A 141 -26.88 -2.67 -22.64
N VAL A 142 -26.32 -3.61 -23.41
CA VAL A 142 -25.03 -3.42 -24.11
C VAL A 142 -25.07 -2.14 -24.95
N GLN A 143 -26.14 -1.92 -25.73
CA GLN A 143 -26.26 -0.72 -26.56
C GLN A 143 -26.33 0.57 -25.76
N GLU A 144 -27.10 0.60 -24.67
CA GLU A 144 -27.26 1.80 -23.83
C GLU A 144 -25.97 2.20 -23.12
N VAL A 145 -25.17 1.21 -22.76
CA VAL A 145 -23.93 1.39 -22.00
C VAL A 145 -22.75 1.71 -22.92
N THR A 146 -22.54 0.88 -23.94
CA THR A 146 -21.36 0.97 -24.81
C THR A 146 -21.55 1.96 -25.97
N GLY A 147 -22.79 2.39 -26.22
CA GLY A 147 -23.14 3.18 -27.39
C GLY A 147 -23.11 2.40 -28.71
N LEU A 148 -22.90 1.07 -28.68
CA LEU A 148 -22.86 0.24 -29.88
C LEU A 148 -24.20 0.22 -30.63
N GLY A 149 -24.09 0.11 -31.96
CA GLY A 149 -25.26 -0.15 -32.81
C GLY A 149 -25.84 -1.54 -32.55
N ALA A 150 -27.13 -1.72 -32.85
CA ALA A 150 -27.85 -2.98 -32.54
C ALA A 150 -27.20 -4.23 -33.16
N LYS A 151 -26.58 -4.06 -34.34
CA LYS A 151 -25.86 -5.15 -35.01
C LYS A 151 -24.59 -5.53 -34.26
N ASP A 152 -23.79 -4.54 -33.87
CA ASP A 152 -22.50 -4.76 -33.22
C ASP A 152 -22.70 -5.29 -31.79
N ALA A 153 -23.67 -4.75 -31.06
CA ALA A 153 -24.09 -5.26 -29.75
C ALA A 153 -24.58 -6.71 -29.84
N LYS A 154 -25.38 -7.06 -30.86
CA LYS A 154 -25.80 -8.44 -31.08
C LYS A 154 -24.61 -9.35 -31.38
N THR A 155 -23.69 -8.92 -32.24
CA THR A 155 -22.49 -9.70 -32.57
C THR A 155 -21.66 -9.97 -31.33
N LEU A 156 -21.44 -8.95 -30.49
CA LEU A 156 -20.71 -9.08 -29.23
C LEU A 156 -21.36 -10.12 -28.30
N VAL A 157 -22.68 -10.01 -28.07
CA VAL A 157 -23.47 -10.94 -27.24
C VAL A 157 -23.49 -12.36 -27.81
N ASP A 158 -23.49 -12.53 -29.14
CA ASP A 158 -23.45 -13.85 -29.77
C ASP A 158 -22.05 -14.50 -29.64
N SER A 159 -20.98 -13.72 -29.77
CA SER A 159 -19.59 -14.22 -29.73
C SER A 159 -19.10 -14.52 -28.32
N ALA A 160 -19.53 -13.71 -27.35
CA ALA A 160 -19.13 -13.83 -25.96
C ALA A 160 -20.37 -13.60 -25.07
N PRO A 161 -21.26 -14.59 -24.96
CA PRO A 161 -22.56 -14.43 -24.27
C PRO A 161 -22.45 -14.16 -22.78
N SER A 162 -21.25 -14.27 -22.21
CA SER A 162 -20.93 -13.88 -20.85
C SER A 162 -20.13 -12.58 -20.76
N LEU A 163 -19.66 -11.96 -21.85
CA LEU A 163 -18.90 -10.71 -21.82
C LEU A 163 -19.77 -9.58 -22.35
N ILE A 164 -20.12 -8.64 -21.49
CA ILE A 164 -21.03 -7.53 -21.79
C ILE A 164 -20.25 -6.24 -22.09
N GLY A 165 -19.06 -6.08 -21.49
CA GLY A 165 -18.14 -4.97 -21.74
C GLY A 165 -16.71 -5.45 -21.61
N GLU A 166 -15.81 -4.91 -22.44
CA GLU A 166 -14.40 -5.29 -22.51
C GLU A 166 -13.53 -4.05 -22.33
N LEU A 167 -12.49 -4.17 -21.48
CA LEU A 167 -11.49 -3.14 -21.24
C LEU A 167 -12.10 -1.74 -20.96
N LEU A 168 -13.19 -1.71 -20.19
CA LEU A 168 -13.84 -0.47 -19.80
C LEU A 168 -13.09 0.16 -18.62
N ASP A 169 -13.07 1.49 -18.52
CA ASP A 169 -12.66 2.12 -17.26
C ASP A 169 -13.61 1.71 -16.12
N LEU A 170 -13.12 1.79 -14.88
CA LEU A 170 -13.84 1.33 -13.69
C LEU A 170 -15.24 1.96 -13.58
N GLN A 171 -15.36 3.26 -13.85
CA GLN A 171 -16.62 3.99 -13.74
C GLN A 171 -17.64 3.48 -14.78
N THR A 172 -17.19 3.28 -16.02
CA THR A 172 -18.02 2.77 -17.11
C THR A 172 -18.42 1.31 -16.85
N ALA A 173 -17.46 0.44 -16.53
CA ALA A 173 -17.72 -0.96 -16.18
C ALA A 173 -18.71 -1.07 -15.01
N GLY A 174 -18.55 -0.20 -14.03
CA GLY A 174 -19.40 -0.14 -12.87
C GLY A 174 -20.83 0.32 -13.11
N THR A 175 -20.96 1.42 -13.84
CA THR A 175 -22.28 1.92 -14.27
C THR A 175 -23.01 0.86 -15.10
N THR A 176 -22.26 0.08 -15.89
CA THR A 176 -22.77 -1.07 -16.65
C THR A 176 -23.30 -2.14 -15.70
N ALA A 177 -22.49 -2.55 -14.73
CA ALA A 177 -22.83 -3.61 -13.80
C ALA A 177 -24.10 -3.26 -13.00
N LEU A 178 -24.13 -2.08 -12.37
CA LEU A 178 -25.29 -1.62 -11.59
C LEU A 178 -26.59 -1.57 -12.40
N ARG A 179 -26.53 -1.15 -13.68
CA ARG A 179 -27.71 -1.14 -14.56
C ARG A 179 -28.19 -2.55 -14.92
N LEU A 180 -27.27 -3.48 -15.15
CA LEU A 180 -27.59 -4.87 -15.44
C LEU A 180 -28.22 -5.56 -14.22
N GLU A 181 -27.67 -5.32 -13.03
CA GLU A 181 -28.23 -5.82 -11.77
C GLU A 181 -29.64 -5.26 -11.50
N ALA A 182 -29.84 -3.95 -11.74
CA ALA A 182 -31.16 -3.33 -11.65
C ALA A 182 -32.17 -3.91 -12.66
N ALA A 183 -31.70 -4.43 -13.80
CA ALA A 183 -32.52 -5.16 -14.77
C ALA A 183 -32.75 -6.63 -14.39
N GLY A 184 -32.13 -7.14 -13.32
CA GLY A 184 -32.27 -8.51 -12.84
C GLY A 184 -31.20 -9.48 -13.37
N ALA A 185 -30.09 -8.97 -13.91
CA ALA A 185 -28.91 -9.79 -14.19
C ALA A 185 -28.10 -10.04 -12.91
N THR A 186 -27.26 -11.06 -12.94
CA THR A 186 -26.11 -11.17 -12.02
C THR A 186 -24.86 -11.04 -12.86
N VAL A 187 -23.99 -10.11 -12.49
CA VAL A 187 -22.76 -9.79 -13.20
C VAL A 187 -21.58 -9.84 -12.25
N GLU A 188 -20.39 -10.03 -12.80
CA GLU A 188 -19.10 -9.92 -12.11
C GLU A 188 -18.24 -8.92 -12.89
N LEU A 189 -17.38 -8.21 -12.18
CA LEU A 189 -16.32 -7.41 -12.79
C LEU A 189 -15.02 -8.20 -12.72
N ASP A 190 -14.38 -8.36 -13.87
CA ASP A 190 -13.03 -8.89 -13.98
C ASP A 190 -12.11 -7.71 -14.30
N CYS A 191 -11.57 -7.12 -13.25
CA CYS A 191 -10.73 -5.93 -13.31
C CYS A 191 -9.26 -6.31 -13.32
N THR A 192 -8.53 -5.76 -14.28
CA THR A 192 -7.08 -5.90 -14.38
C THR A 192 -6.45 -4.52 -14.20
N PRO A 193 -5.52 -4.36 -13.25
CA PRO A 193 -4.61 -3.23 -13.21
C PRO A 193 -3.86 -3.04 -14.54
#